data_AF-A0A9E2EMX0-F1
#
_entry.id   AF-A0A9E2EMX0-F1
#
_cell.length_a   1.000
_cell.length_b   1.000
_cell.length_c   1.000
_cell.angle_alpha   90.00
_cell.angle_beta   90.00
_cell.angle_gamma   90.00
#
_symmetry.space_group_name_H-M   'P 1'
#
loop_
_entity.id
_entity.type
_entity.pdbx_description
1 polymer ?
#
loop_
_entity_poly.entity_id
_entity_poly.type
_entity_poly.pdbx_seq_one_letter_code
_entity_poly.pdbx_strand_id
1 'polypeptide(L)'
;MARMKRTYRPGEVPARLRWRPRVSIIGVILGALGGLGVVVYLQQSGWRVLDRALSLQGVIGGALSGILIPSLIYAITVRRYNRRLSAFTPRPRVATALVWALAIPLAAGLVAATPAHATVEGPCTVTINGTDIGGLEPTADDAIVVTEDDTLVGQVSHPSEWQAGSIDLHYAAFSVTIVDEFDEVVNDEDQVDTGASISQGSADVADLATFGTGVYAFFGAAVMESGAECSASFAIKLDKPPLETPVGIAAAAAAAIGAVAAAGVAIGGIREGSSLVGGLDEHLAGLEPPPDTFTDDQIESAVTDFLEGAPDLGESADSGVSAESADASTDTGGTDETATPDDDVTTDTSSEDAGETTGTEPSAEASEETTT
;
A
#
# COMPACT_ATOMS: atom_id res chain seq x y z
N MET A 1 -26.23 14.93 -61.61
CA MET A 1 -24.90 15.58 -61.56
C MET A 1 -23.85 14.50 -61.34
N ALA A 2 -22.86 14.40 -62.22
CA ALA A 2 -21.81 13.40 -62.12
C ALA A 2 -20.84 13.78 -60.99
N ARG A 3 -20.73 12.91 -59.98
CA ARG A 3 -19.82 13.11 -58.84
C ARG A 3 -18.39 12.85 -59.31
N MET A 4 -17.63 13.91 -59.55
CA MET A 4 -16.21 13.79 -59.91
C MET A 4 -15.45 13.26 -58.69
N LYS A 5 -14.99 12.01 -58.75
CA LYS A 5 -14.04 11.46 -57.76
C LYS A 5 -12.69 12.13 -58.00
N ARG A 6 -12.27 13.06 -57.14
CA ARG A 6 -10.86 13.48 -57.07
C ARG A 6 -10.05 12.32 -56.49
N THR A 7 -9.15 11.76 -57.28
CA THR A 7 -8.09 10.86 -56.82
C THR A 7 -6.89 11.69 -56.40
N TYR A 8 -6.58 11.70 -55.11
CA TYR A 8 -5.38 12.33 -54.56
C TYR A 8 -4.14 11.49 -54.87
N ARG A 9 -3.01 12.14 -55.19
CA ARG A 9 -1.75 11.42 -55.47
C ARG A 9 -1.12 10.91 -54.17
N PRO A 10 -0.49 9.72 -54.16
CA PRO A 10 0.33 9.25 -53.04
C PRO A 10 1.48 10.24 -52.80
N GLY A 11 1.37 11.05 -51.75
CA GLY A 11 2.31 12.13 -51.44
C GLY A 11 1.66 13.47 -51.08
N GLU A 12 0.40 13.69 -51.49
CA GLU A 12 -0.35 14.92 -51.15
C GLU A 12 -1.06 14.82 -49.81
N VAL A 13 -1.39 13.61 -49.36
CA VAL A 13 -2.05 13.38 -48.07
C VAL A 13 -0.99 12.94 -47.05
N PRO A 14 -0.85 13.64 -45.91
CA PRO A 14 0.11 13.24 -44.89
C PRO A 14 -0.18 11.83 -44.37
N ALA A 15 0.88 11.11 -44.04
CA ALA A 15 0.78 9.72 -43.58
C ALA A 15 0.05 9.64 -42.24
N ARG A 16 -0.70 8.56 -42.02
CA ARG A 16 -1.35 8.29 -40.73
C ARG A 16 -0.30 8.17 -39.62
N LEU A 17 -0.54 8.87 -38.52
CA LEU A 17 0.27 8.72 -37.33
C LEU A 17 -0.03 7.35 -36.70
N ARG A 18 1.02 6.54 -36.54
CA ARG A 18 0.96 5.29 -35.78
C ARG A 18 1.19 5.64 -34.31
N TRP A 19 0.32 5.16 -33.44
CA TRP A 19 0.54 5.28 -32.00
C TRP A 19 1.78 4.47 -31.61
N ARG A 20 2.61 5.07 -30.75
CA ARG A 20 3.74 4.43 -30.09
C ARG A 20 3.70 4.83 -28.62
N PRO A 21 3.77 3.88 -27.68
CA PRO A 21 3.85 4.22 -26.27
C PRO A 21 5.11 5.04 -26.01
N ARG A 22 4.96 6.18 -25.32
CA ARG A 22 6.08 7.01 -24.87
C ARG A 22 6.29 6.74 -23.39
N VAL A 23 7.49 6.28 -23.04
CA VAL A 23 7.92 6.11 -21.65
C VAL A 23 8.74 7.35 -21.28
N SER A 24 8.30 8.08 -20.25
CA SER A 24 9.04 9.20 -19.70
C SER A 24 9.75 8.75 -18.42
N ILE A 25 11.07 8.62 -18.43
CA ILE A 25 11.86 8.21 -17.25
C ILE A 25 11.60 9.17 -16.09
N ILE A 26 11.58 10.48 -16.36
CA ILE A 26 11.26 11.52 -15.36
C ILE A 26 9.84 11.33 -14.81
N GLY A 27 8.88 11.02 -15.69
CA GLY A 27 7.49 10.73 -15.28
C GLY A 27 7.39 9.52 -14.37
N VAL A 28 8.14 8.45 -14.66
CA VAL A 28 8.20 7.24 -13.82
C VAL A 28 8.77 7.56 -12.45
N ILE A 29 9.91 8.27 -12.38
CA ILE A 29 10.57 8.61 -11.11
C ILE A 29 9.68 9.52 -10.26
N LEU A 30 9.16 10.60 -10.84
CA LEU A 30 8.29 11.54 -10.11
C LEU A 30 6.95 10.91 -9.73
N GLY A 31 6.42 10.03 -10.58
CA GLY A 31 5.25 9.23 -10.26
C GLY A 31 5.50 8.29 -9.08
N ALA A 32 6.61 7.56 -9.08
CA ALA A 32 7.00 6.67 -7.98
C ALA A 32 7.19 7.42 -6.65
N LEU A 33 7.87 8.57 -6.69
CA LEU A 33 8.04 9.45 -5.52
C LEU A 33 6.70 10.00 -5.03
N GLY A 34 5.81 10.41 -5.93
CA GLY A 34 4.45 10.83 -5.59
C GLY A 34 3.64 9.73 -4.94
N GLY A 35 3.70 8.51 -5.49
CA GLY A 35 3.02 7.33 -4.95
C GLY A 35 3.52 6.96 -3.57
N LEU A 36 4.84 6.97 -3.35
CA LEU A 36 5.43 6.78 -2.03
C LEU A 36 5.00 7.89 -1.05
N GLY A 37 5.02 9.15 -1.49
CA GLY A 37 4.59 10.29 -0.68
C GLY A 37 3.14 10.17 -0.21
N VAL A 38 2.22 9.75 -1.10
CA VAL A 38 0.81 9.51 -0.76
C VAL A 38 0.68 8.42 0.30
N VAL A 39 1.42 7.33 0.14
CA VAL A 39 1.34 6.18 1.04
C VAL A 39 1.90 6.50 2.43
N VAL A 40 3.04 7.19 2.50
CA VAL A 40 3.60 7.69 3.77
C VAL A 40 2.65 8.70 4.42
N TYR A 41 2.02 9.59 3.64
CA TYR A 41 1.05 10.54 4.17
C TYR A 41 -0.19 9.85 4.77
N LEU A 42 -0.71 8.79 4.12
CA LEU A 42 -1.83 8.01 4.65
C LEU A 42 -1.48 7.33 5.98
N GLN A 43 -0.26 6.81 6.11
CA GLN A 43 0.23 6.25 7.37
C GLN A 43 0.28 7.33 8.47
N GLN A 44 0.89 8.48 8.16
CA GLN A 44 1.02 9.62 9.07
C GLN A 44 -0.36 10.15 9.51
N SER A 45 -1.36 10.12 8.63
CA SER A 45 -2.73 10.48 8.99
C SER A 45 -3.44 9.46 9.91
N GLY A 46 -2.81 8.32 10.17
CA GLY A 46 -3.34 7.28 11.04
C GLY A 46 -4.54 6.54 10.44
N TRP A 47 -4.63 6.46 9.11
CA TRP A 47 -5.74 5.79 8.40
C TRP A 47 -5.48 4.30 8.14
N ARG A 48 -4.20 3.92 8.00
CA ARG A 48 -3.78 2.53 7.79
C ARG A 48 -2.38 2.32 8.37
N VAL A 49 -2.14 1.10 8.86
CA VAL A 49 -0.78 0.60 9.11
C VAL A 49 -0.09 0.44 7.77
N LEU A 50 1.13 0.98 7.64
CA LEU A 50 1.86 0.85 6.40
C LEU A 50 2.65 -0.45 6.40
N ASP A 51 2.20 -1.40 5.58
CA ASP A 51 2.95 -2.61 5.29
C ASP A 51 3.91 -2.39 4.11
N ARG A 52 4.96 -3.20 4.04
CA ARG A 52 5.90 -3.28 2.91
C ARG A 52 5.17 -3.52 1.60
N ALA A 53 4.08 -4.29 1.62
CA ALA A 53 3.23 -4.49 0.46
C ALA A 53 2.60 -3.18 -0.03
N LEU A 54 2.03 -2.37 0.88
CA LEU A 54 1.39 -1.09 0.57
C LEU A 54 2.40 -0.05 0.06
N SER A 55 3.61 0.01 0.64
CA SER A 55 4.66 0.91 0.14
C SER A 55 5.12 0.53 -1.27
N LEU A 56 5.33 -0.77 -1.54
CA LEU A 56 5.66 -1.26 -2.87
C LEU A 56 4.53 -0.98 -3.87
N GLN A 57 3.29 -1.20 -3.46
CA GLN A 57 2.08 -0.90 -4.23
C GLN A 57 1.98 0.60 -4.56
N GLY A 58 2.24 1.48 -3.60
CA GLY A 58 2.30 2.93 -3.81
C GLY A 58 3.36 3.33 -4.84
N VAL A 59 4.57 2.79 -4.69
CA VAL A 59 5.68 3.02 -5.63
C VAL A 59 5.34 2.53 -7.04
N ILE A 60 4.82 1.31 -7.17
CA ILE A 60 4.43 0.74 -8.46
C ILE A 60 3.27 1.52 -9.07
N GLY A 61 2.22 1.83 -8.31
CA GLY A 61 1.07 2.60 -8.78
C GLY A 61 1.48 4.00 -9.25
N GLY A 62 2.33 4.66 -8.46
CA GLY A 62 2.96 5.91 -8.82
C GLY A 62 3.78 5.82 -10.11
N ALA A 63 4.68 4.85 -10.22
CA ALA A 63 5.51 4.63 -11.40
C ALA A 63 4.68 4.38 -12.67
N LEU A 64 3.64 3.53 -12.55
CA LEU A 64 2.72 3.23 -13.64
C LEU A 64 1.94 4.46 -14.08
N SER A 65 1.52 5.33 -13.17
CA SER A 65 0.88 6.60 -13.52
C SER A 65 1.79 7.46 -14.41
N GLY A 66 3.09 7.48 -14.12
CA GLY A 66 4.11 8.17 -14.91
C GLY A 66 4.30 7.63 -16.33
N ILE A 67 3.94 6.36 -16.58
CA ILE A 67 3.98 5.72 -17.89
C ILE A 67 2.65 5.90 -18.63
N LEU A 68 1.53 5.64 -17.94
CA LEU A 68 0.21 5.59 -18.53
C LEU A 68 -0.29 6.97 -18.95
N ILE A 69 -0.08 8.00 -18.14
CA ILE A 69 -0.56 9.37 -18.42
C ILE A 69 0.01 9.92 -19.74
N PRO A 70 1.35 10.00 -19.94
CA PRO A 70 1.89 10.49 -21.21
C PRO A 70 1.49 9.62 -22.41
N SER A 71 1.43 8.30 -22.23
CA SER A 71 1.03 7.35 -23.27
C SER A 71 -0.42 7.54 -23.72
N LEU A 72 -1.34 7.78 -22.77
CA LEU A 72 -2.75 8.05 -23.00
C LEU A 72 -2.97 9.38 -23.72
N ILE A 73 -2.25 10.43 -23.31
CA ILE A 73 -2.35 11.76 -23.93
C ILE A 73 -1.88 11.69 -25.38
N TYR A 74 -0.78 10.98 -25.65
CA TYR A 74 -0.33 10.75 -27.01
C TYR A 74 -1.35 9.93 -27.83
N ALA A 75 -1.99 8.92 -27.24
CA ALA A 75 -3.05 8.15 -27.88
C ALA A 75 -4.24 9.04 -28.29
N ILE A 76 -4.68 9.93 -27.40
CA ILE A 76 -5.76 10.88 -27.67
C ILE A 76 -5.38 11.82 -28.81
N THR A 77 -4.16 12.33 -28.81
CA THR A 77 -3.63 13.19 -29.89
C THR A 77 -3.62 12.45 -31.23
N VAL A 78 -3.07 11.23 -31.29
CA VAL A 78 -3.04 10.42 -32.51
C VAL A 78 -4.45 10.10 -33.00
N ARG A 79 -5.38 9.79 -32.08
CA ARG A 79 -6.79 9.56 -32.42
C ARG A 79 -7.43 10.81 -33.01
N ARG A 80 -7.21 11.99 -32.43
CA ARG A 80 -7.72 13.28 -32.96
C ARG A 80 -7.15 13.57 -34.35
N TYR A 81 -5.84 13.42 -34.53
CA TYR A 81 -5.17 13.59 -35.82
C TYR A 81 -5.74 12.63 -36.88
N ASN A 82 -5.78 11.33 -36.58
CA ASN A 82 -6.26 10.32 -37.53
C ASN A 82 -7.77 10.44 -37.80
N ARG A 83 -8.57 10.91 -36.84
CA ARG A 83 -10.01 11.18 -37.06
C ARG A 83 -10.19 12.26 -38.12
N ARG A 84 -9.40 13.35 -38.06
CA ARG A 84 -9.42 14.41 -39.09
C ARG A 84 -8.95 13.89 -40.44
N LEU A 85 -7.87 13.10 -40.46
CA LEU A 85 -7.38 12.47 -41.70
C LEU A 85 -8.37 11.45 -42.31
N SER A 86 -9.25 10.85 -41.50
CA SER A 86 -10.23 9.86 -41.97
C SER A 86 -11.33 10.46 -42.84
N ALA A 87 -11.53 11.78 -42.83
CA ALA A 87 -12.39 12.46 -43.78
C ALA A 87 -11.84 12.38 -45.22
N PHE A 88 -10.53 12.24 -45.37
CA PHE A 88 -9.83 12.25 -46.66
C PHE A 88 -9.31 10.87 -47.08
N THR A 89 -9.29 9.88 -46.17
CA THR A 89 -8.78 8.53 -46.45
C THR A 89 -9.79 7.45 -46.09
N PRO A 90 -10.08 6.48 -46.99
CA PRO A 90 -11.01 5.39 -46.69
C PRO A 90 -10.52 4.57 -45.47
N ARG A 91 -11.47 4.22 -44.58
CA ARG A 91 -11.21 3.64 -43.26
C ARG A 91 -10.95 2.12 -43.32
N PRO A 92 -9.79 1.63 -42.89
CA PRO A 92 -9.71 0.38 -42.16
C PRO A 92 -10.19 0.61 -40.72
N ARG A 93 -11.24 -0.10 -40.31
CA ARG A 93 -11.73 -0.14 -38.92
C ARG A 93 -10.73 -0.94 -38.10
N VAL A 94 -9.87 -0.28 -37.32
CA VAL A 94 -9.03 -0.95 -36.32
C VAL A 94 -9.46 -0.45 -34.95
N ALA A 95 -10.05 -1.35 -34.18
CA ALA A 95 -10.63 -1.11 -32.87
C ALA A 95 -9.53 -0.74 -31.85
N THR A 96 -9.53 0.52 -31.42
CA THR A 96 -8.63 1.07 -30.39
C THR A 96 -9.33 1.14 -29.03
N ALA A 97 -10.04 0.07 -28.65
CA ALA A 97 -10.83 0.00 -27.41
C ALA A 97 -10.09 -0.68 -26.23
N LEU A 98 -8.97 -1.37 -26.47
CA LEU A 98 -8.33 -2.23 -25.46
C LEU A 98 -7.54 -1.48 -24.36
N VAL A 99 -7.19 -0.20 -24.53
CA VAL A 99 -6.33 0.52 -23.57
C VAL A 99 -7.10 1.07 -22.37
N TRP A 100 -8.38 1.43 -22.53
CA TRP A 100 -9.21 1.94 -21.42
C TRP A 100 -9.65 0.83 -20.46
N ALA A 101 -9.83 -0.40 -20.96
CA ALA A 101 -10.25 -1.53 -20.15
C ALA A 101 -9.17 -2.04 -19.17
N LEU A 102 -7.90 -1.69 -19.38
CA LEU A 102 -6.78 -2.17 -18.56
C LEU A 102 -6.30 -1.15 -17.51
N ALA A 103 -6.55 0.15 -17.73
CA ALA A 103 -6.12 1.21 -16.81
C ALA A 103 -7.02 1.34 -15.57
N ILE A 104 -8.30 1.00 -15.67
CA ILE A 104 -9.29 1.13 -14.59
C ILE A 104 -9.20 -0.01 -13.54
N PRO A 105 -9.07 -1.31 -13.90
CA PRO A 105 -9.00 -2.37 -12.89
C PRO A 105 -7.68 -2.40 -12.11
N LEU A 106 -6.60 -1.84 -12.66
CA LEU A 106 -5.30 -1.83 -11.99
C LEU A 106 -5.23 -0.82 -10.83
N ALA A 107 -6.07 0.21 -10.85
CA ALA A 107 -6.27 1.12 -9.72
C ALA A 107 -7.15 0.51 -8.62
N ALA A 108 -8.09 -0.37 -8.97
CA ALA A 108 -8.99 -1.03 -8.02
C ALA A 108 -8.35 -2.24 -7.31
N GLY A 109 -7.43 -2.96 -7.98
CA GLY A 109 -6.73 -4.11 -7.40
C GLY A 109 -5.76 -3.79 -6.25
N LEU A 110 -5.44 -2.51 -6.04
CA LEU A 110 -4.53 -2.04 -4.99
C LEU A 110 -5.19 -1.97 -3.59
N VAL A 111 -6.49 -2.25 -3.46
CA VAL A 111 -7.22 -2.08 -2.19
C VAL A 111 -7.24 -3.37 -1.34
N ALA A 112 -6.95 -4.53 -1.92
CA ALA A 112 -6.97 -5.82 -1.22
C ALA A 112 -5.59 -6.19 -0.67
N ALA A 113 -5.05 -5.39 0.25
CA ALA A 113 -4.02 -5.90 1.15
C ALA A 113 -4.73 -6.71 2.24
N THR A 114 -4.37 -7.98 2.40
CA THR A 114 -4.84 -8.79 3.53
C THR A 114 -4.33 -8.15 4.82
N PRO A 115 -5.19 -7.85 5.80
CA PRO A 115 -4.72 -7.36 7.10
C PRO A 115 -3.79 -8.42 7.70
N ALA A 116 -2.64 -7.99 8.23
CA ALA A 116 -1.92 -8.80 9.19
C ALA A 116 -2.79 -8.84 10.46
N HIS A 117 -3.21 -10.02 10.90
CA HIS A 117 -3.98 -10.14 12.14
C HIS A 117 -3.03 -10.04 13.33
N ALA A 118 -3.45 -9.30 14.35
CA ALA A 118 -2.78 -9.26 15.63
C ALA A 118 -3.34 -10.40 16.42
N THR A 119 -2.42 -11.23 16.87
CA THR A 119 -2.73 -12.40 17.64
C THR A 119 -1.65 -12.47 18.70
N VAL A 120 -2.10 -12.55 19.95
CA VAL A 120 -1.25 -13.08 20.99
C VAL A 120 -1.34 -14.60 20.82
N GLU A 121 -0.28 -15.19 20.31
CA GLU A 121 -0.18 -16.64 20.15
C GLU A 121 0.74 -17.20 21.24
N GLY A 122 0.24 -18.20 21.96
CA GLY A 122 0.99 -18.86 23.04
C GLY A 122 0.35 -18.67 24.42
N PRO A 123 1.01 -19.15 25.48
CA PRO A 123 0.45 -19.18 26.83
C PRO A 123 0.63 -17.86 27.61
N CYS A 124 0.96 -16.76 26.94
CA CYS A 124 1.18 -15.47 27.60
C CYS A 124 -0.04 -14.57 27.52
N THR A 125 -0.12 -13.62 28.44
CA THR A 125 -1.02 -12.46 28.33
C THR A 125 -0.19 -11.19 28.33
N VAL A 126 -0.47 -10.29 27.39
CA VAL A 126 0.24 -9.02 27.26
C VAL A 126 -0.75 -7.88 27.50
N THR A 127 -0.37 -6.93 28.35
CA THR A 127 -1.12 -5.71 28.55
C THR A 127 -0.24 -4.49 28.27
N ILE A 128 -0.78 -3.49 27.58
CA ILE A 128 -0.12 -2.22 27.30
C ILE A 128 -0.97 -1.11 27.91
N ASN A 129 -0.38 -0.30 28.80
CA ASN A 129 -1.09 0.71 29.59
C ASN A 129 -2.34 0.14 30.31
N GLY A 130 -2.24 -1.10 30.79
CA GLY A 130 -3.33 -1.83 31.44
C GLY A 130 -4.43 -2.35 30.50
N THR A 131 -4.28 -2.21 29.19
CA THR A 131 -5.19 -2.77 28.18
C THR A 131 -4.65 -4.10 27.68
N ASP A 132 -5.44 -5.17 27.79
CA ASP A 132 -5.11 -6.49 27.23
C ASP A 132 -5.15 -6.43 25.69
N ILE A 133 -4.03 -6.81 25.06
CA ILE A 133 -3.90 -6.78 23.60
C ILE A 133 -4.34 -8.08 22.93
N GLY A 134 -4.66 -9.13 23.69
CA GLY A 134 -5.03 -10.45 23.16
C GLY A 134 -6.26 -10.48 22.25
N GLY A 135 -7.08 -9.41 22.26
CA GLY A 135 -8.27 -9.26 21.41
C GLY A 135 -8.23 -8.07 20.45
N LEU A 136 -7.13 -7.33 20.36
CA LEU A 136 -7.00 -6.17 19.48
C LEU A 136 -6.41 -6.58 18.14
N GLU A 137 -6.96 -6.08 17.04
CA GLU A 137 -6.31 -6.20 15.73
C GLU A 137 -5.23 -5.11 15.57
N PRO A 138 -4.15 -5.29 14.80
CA PRO A 138 -3.08 -4.31 14.64
C PRO A 138 -3.50 -3.38 13.49
N THR A 139 -4.71 -2.85 13.61
CA THR A 139 -5.34 -1.98 12.62
C THR A 139 -5.33 -0.55 13.14
N ALA A 140 -5.61 0.41 12.26
CA ALA A 140 -5.71 1.79 12.68
C ALA A 140 -6.92 2.05 13.59
N ASP A 141 -7.94 1.19 13.53
CA ASP A 141 -9.20 1.33 14.26
C ASP A 141 -9.10 0.76 15.68
N ASP A 142 -8.30 -0.30 15.87
CA ASP A 142 -8.06 -0.94 17.17
C ASP A 142 -6.72 -0.54 17.82
N ALA A 143 -6.00 0.40 17.21
CA ALA A 143 -4.74 0.89 17.73
C ALA A 143 -4.91 1.61 19.08
N ILE A 144 -3.99 1.37 20.00
CA ILE A 144 -3.92 2.08 21.28
C ILE A 144 -3.50 3.52 20.98
N VAL A 145 -4.39 4.46 21.26
CA VAL A 145 -4.12 5.89 21.02
C VAL A 145 -3.28 6.45 22.16
N VAL A 146 -2.17 7.08 21.80
CA VAL A 146 -1.24 7.72 22.74
C VAL A 146 -0.82 9.09 22.24
N THR A 147 -0.40 9.93 23.16
CA THR A 147 0.18 11.26 22.92
C THR A 147 1.69 11.23 23.08
N GLU A 148 2.39 12.24 22.55
CA GLU A 148 3.85 12.33 22.58
C GLU A 148 4.43 12.39 24.01
N ASP A 149 3.64 12.90 24.95
CA ASP A 149 4.02 13.02 26.36
C ASP A 149 3.71 11.76 27.19
N ASP A 150 3.08 10.74 26.59
CA ASP A 150 2.77 9.50 27.28
C ASP A 150 4.00 8.59 27.41
N THR A 151 3.99 7.75 28.44
CA THR A 151 4.91 6.61 28.59
C THR A 151 4.12 5.33 28.35
N LEU A 152 4.60 4.50 27.43
CA LEU A 152 4.05 3.17 27.20
C LEU A 152 4.58 2.24 28.27
N VAL A 153 3.67 1.56 28.96
CA VAL A 153 4.00 0.55 29.96
C VAL A 153 3.48 -0.79 29.48
N GLY A 154 4.39 -1.69 29.13
CA GLY A 154 4.07 -3.06 28.74
C GLY A 154 4.26 -4.00 29.91
N GLN A 155 3.29 -4.89 30.13
CA GLN A 155 3.38 -5.98 31.09
C GLN A 155 3.08 -7.29 30.38
N VAL A 156 3.95 -8.28 30.56
CA VAL A 156 3.77 -9.62 30.02
C VAL A 156 3.73 -10.61 31.18
N SER A 157 2.65 -11.38 31.26
CA SER A 157 2.56 -12.52 32.17
C SER A 157 2.84 -13.79 31.40
N HIS A 158 3.74 -14.61 31.95
CA HIS A 158 4.21 -15.85 31.33
C HIS A 158 4.38 -16.96 32.39
N PRO A 159 4.29 -18.24 31.97
CA PRO A 159 4.37 -19.37 32.89
C PRO A 159 5.79 -19.81 33.27
N SER A 160 6.83 -19.34 32.58
CA SER A 160 8.24 -19.75 32.79
C SER A 160 9.22 -18.70 32.25
N GLU A 161 10.44 -18.66 32.79
CA GLU A 161 11.48 -17.69 32.40
C GLU A 161 11.75 -17.63 30.88
N TRP A 162 12.13 -16.44 30.42
CA TRP A 162 12.48 -16.19 29.03
C TRP A 162 13.87 -16.73 28.73
N GLN A 163 14.01 -17.48 27.65
CA GLN A 163 15.31 -17.89 27.14
C GLN A 163 15.85 -16.87 26.13
N ALA A 164 14.98 -16.33 25.28
CA ALA A 164 15.32 -15.31 24.28
C ALA A 164 14.05 -14.60 23.82
N GLY A 165 14.19 -13.40 23.26
CA GLY A 165 13.10 -12.75 22.56
C GLY A 165 13.47 -11.39 22.01
N SER A 166 12.65 -10.89 21.09
CA SER A 166 12.83 -9.60 20.45
C SER A 166 11.51 -8.83 20.36
N ILE A 167 11.63 -7.51 20.30
CA ILE A 167 10.52 -6.61 19.97
C ILE A 167 10.93 -5.76 18.78
N ASP A 168 10.22 -5.95 17.67
CA ASP A 168 10.39 -5.22 16.44
C ASP A 168 9.30 -4.16 16.27
N LEU A 169 9.73 -2.95 15.95
CA LEU A 169 8.88 -1.87 15.49
C LEU A 169 8.86 -1.86 13.97
N HIS A 170 7.67 -2.06 13.41
CA HIS A 170 7.41 -1.86 12.00
C HIS A 170 6.81 -0.47 11.78
N TYR A 171 7.59 0.37 11.08
CA TYR A 171 7.12 1.68 10.65
C TYR A 171 7.47 1.90 9.19
N ALA A 172 6.45 2.20 8.41
CA ALA A 172 6.58 2.45 7.00
C ALA A 172 7.20 1.27 6.22
N ALA A 173 8.37 1.48 5.63
CA ALA A 173 9.10 0.45 4.87
C ALA A 173 10.32 -0.10 5.64
N PHE A 174 10.45 0.24 6.93
CA PHE A 174 11.57 -0.18 7.75
C PHE A 174 11.08 -0.90 9.02
N SER A 175 11.93 -1.80 9.50
CA SER A 175 11.78 -2.46 10.79
C SER A 175 12.96 -2.04 11.65
N VAL A 176 12.70 -1.68 12.90
CA VAL A 176 13.74 -1.41 13.90
C VAL A 176 13.52 -2.35 15.07
N THR A 177 14.52 -3.14 15.40
CA THR A 177 14.51 -3.93 16.63
C THR A 177 14.76 -2.98 17.80
N ILE A 178 13.77 -2.88 18.70
CA ILE A 178 13.85 -2.03 19.90
C ILE A 178 14.53 -2.79 21.04
N VAL A 179 14.24 -4.09 21.15
CA VAL A 179 14.81 -5.00 22.16
C VAL A 179 15.29 -6.23 21.42
N ASP A 180 16.59 -6.52 21.47
CA ASP A 180 17.23 -7.65 20.76
C ASP A 180 17.58 -8.81 21.72
N GLU A 181 17.52 -8.58 23.03
CA GLU A 181 17.74 -9.60 24.06
C GLU A 181 17.06 -9.15 25.37
N PHE A 182 16.18 -9.98 25.94
CA PHE A 182 15.49 -9.68 27.22
C PHE A 182 16.43 -9.76 28.44
N ASP A 183 17.72 -10.03 28.24
CA ASP A 183 18.74 -10.21 29.29
C ASP A 183 18.96 -8.97 30.16
N GLU A 184 18.49 -7.79 29.73
CA GLU A 184 18.63 -6.53 30.47
C GLU A 184 17.31 -6.01 31.08
N VAL A 185 16.22 -6.79 31.05
CA VAL A 185 14.98 -6.42 31.75
C VAL A 185 15.17 -6.67 33.24
N VAL A 186 15.48 -5.58 33.94
CA VAL A 186 15.67 -5.49 35.38
C VAL A 186 14.51 -6.20 36.10
N ASN A 187 14.77 -7.41 36.62
CA ASN A 187 14.00 -7.95 37.72
C ASN A 187 14.28 -7.04 38.93
N ASP A 188 13.42 -6.06 39.18
CA ASP A 188 13.44 -5.33 40.44
C ASP A 188 13.33 -6.38 41.56
N GLU A 189 14.39 -6.51 42.37
CA GLU A 189 14.52 -7.51 43.45
C GLU A 189 13.41 -7.42 44.52
N ASP A 190 12.52 -6.42 44.42
CA ASP A 190 11.39 -6.18 45.31
C ASP A 190 10.03 -6.71 44.79
N GLN A 191 9.97 -7.38 43.63
CA GLN A 191 8.71 -7.99 43.16
C GLN A 191 8.34 -9.24 43.97
N VAL A 192 7.15 -9.18 44.57
CA VAL A 192 6.53 -10.26 45.34
C VAL A 192 6.28 -11.47 44.45
N ASP A 193 6.92 -12.59 44.78
CA ASP A 193 6.77 -13.87 44.07
C ASP A 193 5.31 -14.36 44.11
N THR A 194 4.57 -14.04 43.05
CA THR A 194 3.17 -14.47 42.85
C THR A 194 3.05 -15.83 42.14
N GLY A 195 4.17 -16.52 41.87
CA GLY A 195 4.19 -17.79 41.11
C GLY A 195 3.86 -17.65 39.62
N ALA A 196 3.49 -16.46 39.15
CA ALA A 196 3.48 -16.06 37.76
C ALA A 196 4.55 -14.98 37.59
N SER A 197 5.47 -15.19 36.65
CA SER A 197 6.51 -14.22 36.34
C SER A 197 5.89 -13.10 35.51
N ILE A 198 5.92 -11.88 36.04
CA ILE A 198 5.45 -10.68 35.35
C ILE A 198 6.67 -9.86 34.97
N SER A 199 6.90 -9.70 33.67
CA SER A 199 7.93 -8.82 33.15
C SER A 199 7.30 -7.50 32.75
N GLN A 200 7.88 -6.38 33.21
CA GLN A 200 7.40 -5.04 32.89
C GLN A 200 8.50 -4.24 32.20
N GLY A 201 8.12 -3.50 31.15
CA GLY A 201 8.99 -2.56 30.45
C GLY A 201 8.27 -1.24 30.23
N SER A 202 9.02 -0.15 30.14
CA SER A 202 8.49 1.16 29.76
C SER A 202 9.28 1.79 28.63
N ALA A 203 8.59 2.47 27.72
CA ALA A 203 9.20 3.25 26.64
C ALA A 203 8.51 4.61 26.52
N ASP A 204 9.29 5.68 26.37
CA ASP A 204 8.75 7.01 26.17
C ASP A 204 8.24 7.19 24.73
N VAL A 205 7.01 7.69 24.57
CA VAL A 205 6.39 7.87 23.25
C VAL A 205 7.11 8.94 22.44
N ALA A 206 7.77 9.90 23.09
CA ALA A 206 8.58 10.94 22.46
C ALA A 206 9.69 10.35 21.55
N ASP A 207 10.31 9.23 21.96
CA ASP A 207 11.35 8.59 21.15
C ASP A 207 10.75 7.96 19.87
N LEU A 208 9.56 7.38 19.98
CA LEU A 208 8.80 6.86 18.84
C LEU A 208 8.32 7.98 17.90
N ALA A 209 7.92 9.12 18.47
CA ALA A 209 7.46 10.30 17.74
C ALA A 209 8.56 10.92 16.87
N THR A 210 9.83 10.64 17.16
CA THR A 210 10.97 11.07 16.33
C THR A 210 10.87 10.51 14.90
N PHE A 211 10.28 9.32 14.73
CA PHE A 211 10.07 8.70 13.41
C PHE A 211 8.87 9.27 12.64
N GLY A 212 7.97 10.02 13.30
CA GLY A 212 6.81 10.64 12.69
C GLY A 212 5.54 10.56 13.54
N THR A 213 4.40 10.61 12.88
CA THR A 213 3.06 10.36 13.44
C THR A 213 2.44 9.14 12.78
N GLY A 214 1.24 8.78 13.24
CA GLY A 214 0.43 7.75 12.60
C GLY A 214 0.39 6.45 13.40
N VAL A 215 0.19 5.34 12.69
CA VAL A 215 0.11 4.01 13.29
C VAL A 215 1.45 3.30 13.18
N TYR A 216 1.91 2.80 14.33
CA TYR A 216 3.10 1.99 14.52
C TYR A 216 2.64 0.57 14.83
N ALA A 217 3.17 -0.42 14.10
CA ALA A 217 2.90 -1.82 14.40
C ALA A 217 4.10 -2.40 15.16
N PHE A 218 3.81 -3.07 16.26
CA PHE A 218 4.81 -3.77 17.07
C PHE A 218 4.61 -5.26 16.88
N PHE A 219 5.72 -5.98 16.78
CA PHE A 219 5.76 -7.44 16.76
C PHE A 219 6.77 -7.89 17.81
N GLY A 220 6.31 -8.62 18.81
CA GLY A 220 7.15 -9.27 19.79
C GLY A 220 7.12 -10.78 19.58
N ALA A 221 8.26 -11.42 19.66
CA ALA A 221 8.37 -12.87 19.71
C ALA A 221 9.39 -13.26 20.78
N ALA A 222 9.04 -14.27 21.58
CA ALA A 222 9.89 -14.75 22.64
C ALA A 222 9.73 -16.26 22.83
N VAL A 223 10.82 -16.89 23.24
CA VAL A 223 10.93 -18.32 23.52
C VAL A 223 11.25 -18.47 25.00
N MET A 224 10.50 -19.32 25.68
CA MET A 224 10.68 -19.63 27.08
C MET A 224 11.64 -20.81 27.28
N GLU A 225 12.21 -20.95 28.48
CA GLU A 225 13.06 -22.11 28.82
C GLU A 225 12.34 -23.46 28.68
N SER A 226 11.01 -23.47 28.85
CA SER A 226 10.18 -24.65 28.62
C SER A 226 10.10 -25.08 27.15
N GLY A 227 10.61 -24.26 26.23
CA GLY A 227 10.50 -24.43 24.77
C GLY A 227 9.18 -23.92 24.19
N ALA A 228 8.28 -23.37 25.01
CA ALA A 228 7.07 -22.74 24.52
C ALA A 228 7.39 -21.39 23.85
N GLU A 229 6.68 -21.10 22.76
CA GLU A 229 6.81 -19.84 22.02
C GLU A 229 5.65 -18.91 22.36
N CYS A 230 5.94 -17.63 22.37
CA CYS A 230 5.00 -16.57 22.64
C CYS A 230 5.21 -15.44 21.64
N SER A 231 4.19 -15.12 20.86
CA SER A 231 4.23 -13.97 19.97
C SER A 231 3.05 -13.05 20.22
N ALA A 232 3.29 -11.75 20.04
CA ALA A 232 2.27 -10.74 20.19
C ALA A 232 2.47 -9.67 19.14
N SER A 233 1.38 -9.18 18.56
CA SER A 233 1.41 -8.00 17.71
C SER A 233 0.31 -7.05 18.10
N PHE A 234 0.58 -5.76 18.00
CA PHE A 234 -0.38 -4.71 18.33
C PHE A 234 -0.02 -3.43 17.60
N ALA A 235 -0.96 -2.49 17.55
CA ALA A 235 -0.77 -1.20 16.93
C ALA A 235 -0.89 -0.07 17.95
N ILE A 236 -0.05 0.94 17.82
CA ILE A 236 -0.11 2.19 18.58
C ILE A 236 -0.33 3.34 17.61
N LYS A 237 -1.25 4.24 17.92
CA LYS A 237 -1.54 5.43 17.12
C LYS A 237 -1.13 6.69 17.87
N LEU A 238 -0.17 7.41 17.32
CA LEU A 238 0.24 8.70 17.85
C LEU A 238 -0.75 9.79 17.42
N ASP A 239 -1.44 10.41 18.39
CA ASP A 239 -2.40 11.49 18.13
C ASP A 239 -1.72 12.83 17.91
N LYS A 240 -1.06 12.97 16.76
CA LYS A 240 -0.39 14.21 16.34
C LYS A 240 -0.68 14.50 14.86
N PRO A 241 -0.97 15.76 14.47
CA PRO A 241 -1.23 16.08 13.08
C PRO A 241 -0.02 15.76 12.18
N PRO A 242 -0.22 15.11 11.02
CA PRO A 242 0.89 14.70 10.16
C PRO A 242 1.71 15.88 9.64
N LEU A 243 1.08 17.04 9.46
CA LEU A 243 1.75 18.25 8.97
C LEU A 243 2.60 18.96 10.03
N GLU A 244 2.57 18.50 11.29
CA GLU A 244 3.42 19.02 12.36
C GLU A 244 4.74 18.25 12.48
N THR A 245 4.90 17.13 11.77
CA THR A 245 6.17 16.39 11.74
C THR A 245 6.97 16.63 10.47
N PRO A 246 8.31 16.64 10.56
CA PRO A 246 9.17 16.76 9.38
C PRO A 246 8.87 15.69 8.31
N VAL A 247 8.58 14.45 8.75
CA VAL A 247 8.29 13.33 7.85
C VAL A 247 6.95 13.52 7.14
N GLY A 248 5.88 13.91 7.85
CA GLY A 248 4.59 14.15 7.22
C GLY A 248 4.59 15.36 6.27
N ILE A 249 5.34 16.42 6.59
CA ILE A 249 5.58 17.56 5.66
C ILE A 249 6.31 17.07 4.40
N ALA A 250 7.38 16.28 4.55
CA ALA A 250 8.13 15.75 3.41
C ALA A 250 7.28 14.82 2.54
N ALA A 251 6.45 13.97 3.15
CA ALA A 251 5.53 13.09 2.45
C ALA A 251 4.46 13.86 1.67
N ALA A 252 3.84 14.87 2.30
CA ALA A 252 2.87 15.75 1.64
C ALA A 252 3.50 16.51 0.47
N ALA A 253 4.73 17.02 0.64
CA ALA A 253 5.48 17.67 -0.43
C ALA A 253 5.79 16.70 -1.58
N ALA A 254 6.22 15.47 -1.29
CA ALA A 254 6.49 14.46 -2.31
C ALA A 254 5.22 14.10 -3.10
N ALA A 255 4.09 13.91 -2.41
CA ALA A 255 2.79 13.68 -3.04
C ALA A 255 2.40 14.85 -3.96
N ALA A 256 2.55 16.10 -3.49
CA ALA A 256 2.27 17.29 -4.27
C ALA A 256 3.17 17.42 -5.51
N ILE A 257 4.47 17.15 -5.38
CA ILE A 257 5.43 17.15 -6.49
C ILE A 257 5.02 16.11 -7.54
N GLY A 258 4.64 14.91 -7.12
CA GLY A 258 4.16 13.86 -8.02
C GLY A 258 2.92 14.30 -8.81
N ALA A 259 1.95 14.92 -8.13
CA ALA A 259 0.73 15.45 -8.77
C ALA A 259 1.03 16.58 -9.78
N VAL A 260 1.88 17.53 -9.39
CA VAL A 260 2.29 18.65 -10.27
C VAL A 260 3.09 18.14 -11.47
N ALA A 261 3.98 17.17 -11.28
CA ALA A 261 4.74 16.55 -12.36
C ALA A 261 3.82 15.85 -13.37
N ALA A 262 2.84 15.07 -12.89
CA ALA A 262 1.84 14.43 -13.74
C ALA A 262 1.04 15.46 -14.55
N ALA A 263 0.61 16.55 -13.92
CA ALA A 263 -0.10 17.64 -14.59
C ALA A 263 0.78 18.36 -15.63
N GLY A 264 2.05 18.63 -15.30
CA GLY A 264 3.01 19.27 -16.21
C GLY A 264 3.28 18.44 -17.46
N VAL A 265 3.49 17.14 -17.31
CA VAL A 265 3.62 16.19 -18.44
C VAL A 265 2.35 16.19 -19.28
N ALA A 266 1.17 16.26 -18.64
CA ALA A 266 -0.08 16.28 -19.35
C ALA A 266 -0.28 17.54 -20.20
N ILE A 267 -0.02 18.71 -19.62
CA ILE A 267 -0.11 20.00 -20.31
C ILE A 267 0.89 20.07 -21.48
N GLY A 268 2.12 19.59 -21.27
CA GLY A 268 3.14 19.53 -22.33
C GLY A 268 2.69 18.66 -23.50
N GLY A 269 2.14 17.47 -23.22
CA GLY A 269 1.63 16.56 -24.26
C GLY A 269 0.43 17.13 -25.03
N ILE A 270 -0.45 17.88 -24.36
CA ILE A 270 -1.57 18.58 -25.02
C ILE A 270 -1.06 19.67 -25.97
N ARG A 271 -0.03 20.44 -25.57
CA ARG A 271 0.57 21.48 -26.42
C ARG A 271 1.22 20.88 -27.67
N GLU A 272 2.05 19.84 -27.52
CA GLU A 272 2.65 19.13 -28.66
C GLU A 272 1.57 18.51 -29.57
N GLY A 273 0.49 17.98 -28.99
CA GLY A 273 -0.63 17.47 -29.77
C GLY A 273 -1.39 18.55 -30.52
N SER A 274 -1.55 19.73 -29.92
CA SER A 274 -2.23 20.87 -30.56
C SER A 274 -1.45 21.43 -31.74
N SER A 275 -0.11 21.48 -31.67
CA SER A 275 0.71 21.94 -32.80
C SER A 275 0.70 20.93 -33.95
N LEU A 276 0.70 19.63 -33.67
CA LEU A 276 0.56 18.58 -34.68
C LEU A 276 -0.80 18.65 -35.39
N VAL A 277 -1.88 18.89 -34.65
CA VAL A 277 -3.22 19.02 -35.23
C VAL A 277 -3.36 20.34 -35.98
N GLY A 278 -2.83 21.45 -35.47
CA GLY A 278 -2.86 22.75 -36.14
C GLY A 278 -2.09 22.76 -37.46
N GLY A 279 -0.89 22.18 -37.49
CA GLY A 279 -0.12 22.02 -38.74
C GLY A 279 -0.82 21.11 -39.75
N LEU A 280 -1.58 20.11 -39.29
CA LEU A 280 -2.43 19.30 -40.18
C LEU A 280 -3.56 20.14 -40.77
N ASP A 281 -4.24 20.95 -39.96
CA ASP A 281 -5.35 21.80 -40.44
C ASP A 281 -4.88 22.79 -41.49
N GLU A 282 -3.72 23.43 -41.29
CA GLU A 282 -3.15 24.35 -42.26
C GLU A 282 -2.82 23.66 -43.58
N HIS A 283 -2.30 22.42 -43.53
CA HIS A 283 -2.01 21.65 -44.73
C HIS A 283 -3.29 21.15 -45.43
N LEU A 284 -4.33 20.79 -44.66
CA LEU A 284 -5.63 20.38 -45.18
C LEU A 284 -6.46 21.55 -45.70
N ALA A 285 -6.32 22.76 -45.17
CA ALA A 285 -7.05 23.95 -45.63
C ALA A 285 -6.73 24.31 -47.09
N GLY A 286 -5.54 23.94 -47.58
CA GLY A 286 -5.19 24.05 -49.00
C GLY A 286 -5.88 23.03 -49.91
N LEU A 287 -6.49 21.99 -49.34
CA LEU A 287 -7.23 20.95 -50.04
C LEU A 287 -8.72 21.23 -49.86
N GLU A 288 -9.43 21.70 -50.90
CA GLU A 288 -10.89 21.85 -50.85
C GLU A 288 -11.53 20.57 -50.27
N PRO A 289 -12.33 20.66 -49.19
CA PRO A 289 -12.99 19.49 -48.63
C PRO A 289 -13.89 18.87 -49.70
N PRO A 290 -13.94 17.54 -49.81
CA PRO A 290 -14.95 16.90 -50.65
C PRO A 290 -16.33 17.37 -50.18
N PRO A 291 -17.26 17.71 -51.09
CA PRO A 291 -18.59 18.20 -50.71
C PRO A 291 -19.23 17.22 -49.73
N ASP A 292 -19.61 17.74 -48.57
CA ASP A 292 -20.04 16.99 -47.38
C ASP A 292 -20.95 15.83 -47.73
N THR A 293 -20.60 14.64 -47.23
CA THR A 293 -21.38 13.41 -47.46
C THR A 293 -22.14 12.93 -46.24
N PHE A 294 -21.99 13.62 -45.10
CA PHE A 294 -22.76 13.36 -43.90
C PHE A 294 -23.04 14.70 -43.22
N THR A 295 -24.28 15.15 -43.28
CA THR A 295 -24.76 16.23 -42.42
C THR A 295 -24.72 15.74 -40.97
N ASP A 296 -24.43 16.63 -40.02
CA ASP A 296 -24.35 16.30 -38.58
C ASP A 296 -25.61 15.56 -38.08
N ASP A 297 -26.76 15.76 -38.73
CA ASP A 297 -28.04 15.06 -38.50
C ASP A 297 -27.92 13.51 -38.59
N GLN A 298 -27.08 12.99 -39.49
CA GLN A 298 -26.88 11.54 -39.63
C GLN A 298 -25.96 10.96 -38.55
N ILE A 299 -25.14 11.80 -37.91
CA ILE A 299 -24.26 11.39 -36.82
C ILE A 299 -25.01 11.41 -35.50
N GLU A 300 -25.89 12.40 -35.27
CA GLU A 300 -26.77 12.39 -34.10
C GLU A 300 -27.67 11.16 -34.09
N SER A 301 -28.41 10.88 -35.18
CA SER A 301 -29.30 9.70 -35.21
C SER A 301 -28.59 8.36 -34.97
N ALA A 302 -27.36 8.19 -35.45
CA ALA A 302 -26.59 6.97 -35.25
C ALA A 302 -26.05 6.83 -33.81
N VAL A 303 -25.89 7.93 -33.08
CA VAL A 303 -25.51 7.92 -31.66
C VAL A 303 -26.75 7.68 -30.78
N THR A 304 -27.89 8.26 -31.14
CA THR A 304 -29.17 8.02 -30.45
C THR A 304 -29.62 6.56 -30.58
N ASP A 305 -29.58 5.99 -31.80
CA ASP A 305 -29.90 4.57 -32.05
C ASP A 305 -28.96 3.61 -31.28
N PHE A 306 -27.71 4.00 -31.05
CA PHE A 306 -26.76 3.20 -30.29
C PHE A 306 -26.98 3.27 -28.77
N LEU A 307 -27.45 4.42 -28.27
CA LEU A 307 -27.78 4.62 -26.86
C LEU A 307 -29.14 4.01 -26.50
N GLU A 308 -30.13 4.06 -27.41
CA GLU A 308 -31.44 3.43 -27.23
C GLU A 308 -31.44 1.92 -27.49
N GLY A 309 -30.43 1.40 -28.19
CA GLY A 309 -30.24 -0.04 -28.43
C GLY A 309 -29.40 -0.78 -27.38
N ALA A 310 -28.96 -0.10 -26.30
CA ALA A 310 -28.28 -0.77 -25.20
C ALA A 310 -29.29 -1.69 -24.48
N PRO A 311 -28.98 -2.99 -24.26
CA PRO A 311 -29.89 -3.86 -23.53
C PRO A 311 -30.13 -3.27 -22.15
N ASP A 312 -31.40 -3.06 -21.83
CA ASP A 312 -31.89 -2.63 -20.53
C ASP A 312 -31.36 -3.60 -19.46
N LEU A 313 -30.25 -3.23 -18.83
CA LEU A 313 -29.66 -3.95 -17.70
C LEU A 313 -30.54 -3.60 -16.51
N GLY A 314 -31.60 -4.42 -16.39
CA GLY A 314 -32.69 -4.28 -15.46
C GLY A 314 -32.31 -3.70 -14.10
N GLU A 315 -33.01 -2.63 -13.78
CA GLU A 315 -33.28 -2.13 -12.45
C GLU A 315 -33.92 -3.24 -11.60
N SER A 316 -33.09 -3.99 -10.88
CA SER A 316 -33.53 -4.87 -9.80
C SER A 316 -32.48 -4.88 -8.69
N ALA A 317 -32.43 -3.77 -7.94
CA ALA A 317 -31.93 -3.76 -6.57
C ALA A 317 -33.05 -3.18 -5.70
N ASP A 318 -33.99 -4.06 -5.38
CA ASP A 318 -35.02 -3.88 -4.37
C ASP A 318 -34.32 -3.58 -3.03
N SER A 319 -34.60 -2.40 -2.49
CA SER A 319 -34.11 -1.95 -1.20
C SER A 319 -35.12 -2.35 -0.14
N GLY A 320 -34.93 -3.54 0.42
CA GLY A 320 -35.82 -4.11 1.41
C GLY A 320 -35.12 -5.09 2.35
N VAL A 321 -34.23 -4.59 3.21
CA VAL A 321 -33.87 -5.30 4.44
C VAL A 321 -34.08 -4.35 5.61
N SER A 322 -35.26 -4.48 6.19
CA SER A 322 -35.61 -3.96 7.51
C SER A 322 -34.70 -4.58 8.55
N ALA A 323 -34.18 -3.74 9.44
CA ALA A 323 -33.61 -4.15 10.71
C ALA A 323 -34.70 -4.81 11.57
N GLU A 324 -34.60 -6.13 11.75
CA GLU A 324 -35.36 -6.85 12.76
C GLU A 324 -34.38 -7.36 13.82
N SER A 325 -34.58 -6.82 15.02
CA SER A 325 -33.89 -7.16 16.25
C SER A 325 -34.32 -8.55 16.68
N ALA A 326 -33.39 -9.50 16.76
CA ALA A 326 -33.63 -10.79 17.37
C ALA A 326 -32.73 -10.93 18.60
N ASP A 327 -33.32 -10.60 19.75
CA ASP A 327 -32.99 -11.23 21.02
C ASP A 327 -33.02 -12.76 20.87
N ALA A 328 -31.92 -13.42 21.19
CA ALA A 328 -31.90 -14.85 21.38
C ALA A 328 -30.90 -15.21 22.49
N SER A 329 -31.38 -15.09 23.73
CA SER A 329 -30.91 -15.89 24.85
C SER A 329 -31.04 -17.38 24.50
N THR A 330 -29.96 -18.14 24.53
CA THR A 330 -30.04 -19.61 24.67
C THR A 330 -29.02 -20.07 25.69
N ASP A 331 -29.58 -20.26 26.90
CA ASP A 331 -29.13 -21.12 27.98
C ASP A 331 -29.20 -22.60 27.56
N THR A 332 -28.60 -23.48 28.37
CA THR A 332 -28.38 -24.94 28.28
C THR A 332 -27.02 -25.32 27.72
N GLY A 333 -26.20 -26.16 28.36
CA GLY A 333 -26.44 -27.13 29.43
C GLY A 333 -25.42 -28.25 29.19
N GLY A 334 -24.69 -28.64 30.23
CA GLY A 334 -23.47 -29.45 30.12
C GLY A 334 -23.63 -30.90 29.69
N THR A 335 -22.49 -31.54 29.47
CA THR A 335 -22.24 -32.97 29.71
C THR A 335 -20.75 -33.19 30.00
N ASP A 336 -20.50 -33.81 31.15
CA ASP A 336 -19.34 -34.64 31.51
C ASP A 336 -19.05 -35.70 30.43
N GLU A 337 -17.76 -36.04 30.23
CA GLU A 337 -17.18 -37.38 30.51
C GLU A 337 -15.80 -37.54 29.85
N THR A 338 -14.80 -37.75 30.71
CA THR A 338 -13.74 -38.79 30.65
C THR A 338 -13.21 -39.30 29.30
N ALA A 339 -11.90 -39.19 29.09
CA ALA A 339 -10.97 -40.34 29.07
C ALA A 339 -9.51 -39.91 28.78
N THR A 340 -8.62 -40.29 29.70
CA THR A 340 -7.16 -40.45 29.50
C THR A 340 -6.89 -41.60 28.51
N PRO A 341 -5.71 -41.63 27.87
CA PRO A 341 -4.72 -42.61 28.33
C PRO A 341 -3.27 -42.11 28.34
N ASP A 342 -2.53 -42.69 29.28
CA ASP A 342 -1.08 -42.80 29.36
C ASP A 342 -0.46 -43.35 28.06
N ASP A 343 0.73 -42.87 27.70
CA ASP A 343 1.75 -43.71 27.09
C ASP A 343 3.16 -43.20 27.47
N ASP A 344 3.78 -43.97 28.35
CA ASP A 344 5.22 -44.03 28.62
C ASP A 344 5.98 -44.44 27.34
N VAL A 345 6.92 -43.60 26.88
CA VAL A 345 8.06 -44.10 26.07
C VAL A 345 9.35 -43.46 26.58
N THR A 346 10.03 -44.22 27.42
CA THR A 346 11.47 -44.11 27.67
C THR A 346 12.26 -44.64 26.48
N THR A 347 13.20 -43.85 25.95
CA THR A 347 14.41 -44.38 25.31
C THR A 347 15.60 -43.52 25.67
N ASP A 348 16.43 -44.06 26.56
CA ASP A 348 17.86 -43.78 26.66
C ASP A 348 18.53 -44.05 25.31
N THR A 349 19.40 -43.15 24.86
CA THR A 349 20.66 -43.59 24.23
C THR A 349 21.75 -42.55 24.39
N SER A 350 22.83 -43.03 25.01
CA SER A 350 24.12 -42.39 25.24
C SER A 350 24.80 -41.92 23.95
N SER A 351 25.67 -40.92 24.06
CA SER A 351 27.15 -41.02 23.85
C SER A 351 27.75 -39.72 23.31
N GLU A 352 28.80 -39.26 24.02
CA GLU A 352 30.09 -38.77 23.51
C GLU A 352 30.09 -37.80 22.32
N ASP A 353 30.67 -36.61 22.47
CA ASP A 353 32.11 -36.43 22.21
C ASP A 353 32.58 -35.00 22.57
N ALA A 354 33.86 -34.92 22.91
CA ALA A 354 34.60 -33.75 23.34
C ALA A 354 34.89 -32.77 22.18
N GLY A 355 34.94 -31.48 22.51
CA GLY A 355 35.27 -30.41 21.58
C GLY A 355 35.89 -29.20 22.27
N GLU A 356 36.94 -29.43 23.04
CA GLU A 356 37.85 -28.41 23.56
C GLU A 356 38.48 -27.63 22.40
N THR A 357 38.19 -26.33 22.28
CA THR A 357 39.08 -25.40 21.56
C THR A 357 39.21 -24.09 22.32
N THR A 358 40.33 -24.00 23.02
CA THR A 358 41.01 -22.79 23.47
C THR A 358 41.29 -21.84 22.30
N GLY A 359 40.98 -20.55 22.47
CA GLY A 359 41.23 -19.54 21.44
C GLY A 359 41.34 -18.10 21.98
N THR A 360 42.35 -17.87 22.80
CA THR A 360 43.24 -16.68 22.81
C THR A 360 42.63 -15.28 22.55
N GLU A 361 42.55 -14.48 23.62
CA GLU A 361 42.62 -13.01 23.62
C GLU A 361 43.79 -12.47 22.79
N PRO A 362 43.62 -11.30 22.18
CA PRO A 362 44.63 -10.26 22.38
C PRO A 362 44.01 -8.95 22.86
N SER A 363 44.51 -8.50 24.01
CA SER A 363 44.55 -7.11 24.41
C SER A 363 45.16 -6.25 23.30
N ALA A 364 44.52 -5.11 23.01
CA ALA A 364 45.20 -3.97 22.40
C ALA A 364 44.61 -2.70 23.00
N GLU A 365 45.31 -2.20 24.02
CA GLU A 365 45.32 -0.79 24.40
C GLU A 365 45.65 0.09 23.18
N ALA A 366 44.87 1.12 22.94
CA ALA A 366 45.30 2.28 22.17
C ALA A 366 44.69 3.55 22.76
N SER A 367 45.47 4.16 23.66
CA SER A 367 45.44 5.56 24.02
C SER A 367 45.66 6.44 22.78
N GLU A 368 44.88 7.50 22.60
CA GLU A 368 45.29 8.78 22.00
C GLU A 368 44.14 9.78 22.27
N GLU A 369 44.29 10.66 23.25
CA GLU A 369 45.01 11.94 23.23
C GLU A 369 44.08 13.10 22.81
N THR A 370 43.57 13.73 23.86
CA THR A 370 42.98 15.06 23.88
C THR A 370 43.96 16.09 23.32
N THR A 371 43.54 16.91 22.37
CA THR A 371 44.16 18.22 22.14
C THR A 371 43.08 19.30 21.98
N THR A 372 43.36 20.39 22.70
CA THR A 372 42.63 21.65 22.95
C THR A 372 41.95 22.34 21.79
#